data_AF-A0A9P6Q474-F1
#
_entry.id   AF-A0A9P6Q474-F1
#
_cell.length_a   1.000
_cell.length_b   1.000
_cell.length_c   1.000
_cell.angle_alpha   90.00
_cell.angle_beta   90.00
_cell.angle_gamma   90.00
#
_symmetry.space_group_name_H-M   'P 1'
#
loop_
_entity.id
_entity.type
_entity.pdbx_description
1 polymer ?
#
loop_
_entity_poly.entity_id
_entity_poly.type
_entity_poly.pdbx_seq_one_letter_code
_entity_poly.pdbx_strand_id
1 'polypeptide(L)'
;MASSSSSATTRPMVTPPASTTNGGALTTAASSSDDARHIYTVAARSLGDCVDLLLSLKAAMNAEEQEEQRRTTNGTGANGCTGNAMRDIHHMSRSASQEAEQGQGQDDAQPVSAFVPPRAPIALPQPITPCKRSEMYTKPSVLACQGTIGKHVRHLHDHYRLLFETYPPNQGLSPVHEWTVDYDKRSREVPMETDLEYAISELERLQHILEQYNVTDSSTASPSQPIGRNLLQPVTLQATIDPSHPPVHFQTTFGRELWFCSLHAVHHFAMIKVICGEFGMPLTEGFGLAPSTIKNRLLSH
;
A
#
# COMPACT_ATOMS: atom_id res chain seq x y z
N MET A 1 -27.48 -68.90 29.74
CA MET A 1 -28.31 -69.82 28.94
C MET A 1 -29.69 -69.19 28.74
N ALA A 2 -30.32 -69.48 27.59
CA ALA A 2 -31.63 -69.03 27.12
C ALA A 2 -31.71 -67.64 26.47
N SER A 3 -31.53 -67.70 25.15
CA SER A 3 -31.97 -66.82 24.07
C SER A 3 -33.47 -66.48 24.09
N SER A 4 -33.83 -65.26 23.67
CA SER A 4 -35.05 -65.03 22.90
C SER A 4 -34.92 -63.79 22.01
N SER A 5 -35.35 -63.98 20.77
CA SER A 5 -35.25 -63.15 19.58
C SER A 5 -36.36 -62.10 19.50
N SER A 6 -36.07 -60.88 19.04
CA SER A 6 -37.09 -60.00 18.46
C SER A 6 -36.61 -59.29 17.18
N SER A 7 -37.14 -59.80 16.09
CA SER A 7 -37.37 -59.25 14.75
C SER A 7 -36.96 -57.79 14.46
N ALA A 8 -36.07 -57.64 13.49
CA ALA A 8 -35.79 -56.40 12.77
C ALA A 8 -36.93 -56.11 11.78
N THR A 9 -37.62 -54.97 11.96
CA THR A 9 -38.55 -54.44 10.96
C THR A 9 -37.82 -53.42 10.09
N THR A 10 -37.49 -53.85 8.88
CA THR A 10 -36.85 -53.04 7.83
C THR A 10 -37.84 -52.01 7.30
N ARG A 11 -37.53 -50.72 7.48
CA ARG A 11 -38.33 -49.61 6.95
C ARG A 11 -37.87 -49.35 5.50
N PRO A 12 -38.77 -49.26 4.50
CA PRO A 12 -38.37 -49.07 3.12
C PRO A 12 -37.80 -47.66 2.92
N MET A 13 -36.63 -47.61 2.29
CA MET A 13 -35.90 -46.41 1.90
C MET A 13 -36.63 -45.75 0.72
N VAL A 14 -37.26 -44.61 0.99
CA VAL A 14 -37.92 -43.80 -0.05
C VAL A 14 -36.83 -43.10 -0.87
N THR A 15 -36.68 -43.54 -2.12
CA THR A 15 -35.84 -42.88 -3.13
C THR A 15 -36.51 -41.56 -3.55
N PRO A 16 -35.79 -40.42 -3.55
CA PRO A 16 -36.32 -39.18 -4.12
C PRO A 16 -36.39 -39.27 -5.65
N PRO A 17 -37.35 -38.61 -6.31
CA PRO A 17 -37.49 -38.67 -7.76
C PRO A 17 -36.32 -37.95 -8.44
N ALA A 18 -35.82 -38.56 -9.53
CA ALA A 18 -34.80 -38.00 -10.40
C ALA A 18 -35.28 -36.68 -11.01
N SER A 19 -34.71 -35.56 -10.56
CA SER A 19 -34.87 -34.27 -11.23
C SER A 19 -34.04 -34.29 -12.51
N THR A 20 -34.72 -34.39 -13.65
CA THR A 20 -34.17 -34.16 -14.98
C THR A 20 -33.85 -32.66 -15.10
N THR A 21 -32.64 -32.25 -14.73
CA THR A 21 -32.14 -30.92 -15.07
C THR A 21 -31.61 -30.96 -16.49
N ASN A 22 -32.42 -30.38 -17.37
CA ASN A 22 -32.08 -30.10 -18.76
C ASN A 22 -30.78 -29.30 -18.81
N GLY A 23 -29.82 -29.79 -19.60
CA GLY A 23 -28.49 -29.20 -19.76
C GLY A 23 -28.57 -27.82 -20.40
N GLY A 24 -28.63 -26.80 -19.57
CA GLY A 24 -28.11 -25.48 -19.90
C GLY A 24 -26.68 -25.43 -19.41
N ALA A 25 -25.72 -25.69 -20.30
CA ALA A 25 -24.33 -25.32 -20.05
C ALA A 25 -24.29 -23.81 -19.87
N LEU A 26 -24.35 -23.36 -18.60
CA LEU A 26 -23.91 -22.03 -18.25
C LEU A 26 -22.41 -22.06 -18.46
N THR A 27 -21.99 -21.67 -19.66
CA THR A 27 -20.61 -21.33 -19.96
C THR A 27 -20.22 -20.22 -19.00
N THR A 28 -19.73 -20.60 -17.83
CA THR A 28 -19.14 -19.68 -16.85
C THR A 28 -18.03 -18.97 -17.59
N ALA A 29 -18.24 -17.67 -17.80
CA ALA A 29 -17.29 -16.77 -18.42
C ALA A 29 -15.90 -17.09 -17.86
N ALA A 30 -14.99 -17.47 -18.74
CA ALA A 30 -13.58 -17.46 -18.43
C ALA A 30 -13.30 -16.09 -17.79
N SER A 31 -12.79 -16.08 -16.55
CA SER A 31 -12.19 -14.87 -15.98
C SER A 31 -11.23 -14.37 -17.04
N SER A 32 -11.52 -13.22 -17.64
CA SER A 32 -10.78 -12.79 -18.82
C SER A 32 -9.31 -12.61 -18.41
N SER A 33 -8.38 -12.90 -19.31
CA SER A 33 -6.95 -12.62 -19.07
C SER A 33 -6.74 -11.15 -18.67
N ASP A 34 -7.66 -10.26 -19.08
CA ASP A 34 -7.65 -8.84 -18.75
C ASP A 34 -8.04 -8.58 -17.28
N ASP A 35 -9.03 -9.29 -16.72
CA ASP A 35 -9.43 -9.15 -15.31
C ASP A 35 -8.29 -9.59 -14.37
N ALA A 36 -7.62 -10.69 -14.71
CA ALA A 36 -6.44 -11.18 -13.99
C ALA A 36 -5.31 -10.14 -14.04
N ARG A 37 -4.97 -9.64 -15.23
CA ARG A 37 -3.96 -8.59 -15.36
C ARG A 37 -4.34 -7.32 -14.59
N HIS A 38 -5.62 -6.96 -14.58
CA HIS A 38 -6.09 -5.77 -13.90
C HIS A 38 -5.93 -5.88 -12.38
N ILE A 39 -6.36 -6.99 -11.76
CA ILE A 39 -6.26 -7.14 -10.30
C ILE A 39 -4.80 -7.19 -9.82
N TYR A 40 -3.92 -7.88 -10.54
CA TYR A 40 -2.48 -7.90 -10.24
C TYR A 40 -1.85 -6.52 -10.37
N THR A 41 -2.20 -5.79 -11.42
CA THR A 41 -1.73 -4.41 -11.63
C THR A 41 -2.14 -3.50 -10.48
N VAL A 42 -3.40 -3.59 -10.04
CA VAL A 42 -3.91 -2.79 -8.92
C VAL A 42 -3.23 -3.17 -7.61
N ALA A 43 -3.06 -4.46 -7.35
CA ALA A 43 -2.36 -4.93 -6.16
C ALA A 43 -0.91 -4.45 -6.12
N ALA A 44 -0.16 -4.60 -7.22
CA ALA A 44 1.24 -4.15 -7.32
C ALA A 44 1.35 -2.63 -7.12
N ARG A 45 0.49 -1.85 -7.80
CA ARG A 45 0.45 -0.39 -7.63
C ARG A 45 0.18 0.03 -6.19
N SER A 46 -0.72 -0.67 -5.49
CA SER A 46 -1.02 -0.35 -4.09
C SER A 46 0.22 -0.50 -3.20
N LEU A 47 1.06 -1.50 -3.43
CA LEU A 47 2.32 -1.66 -2.70
C LEU A 47 3.34 -0.58 -3.10
N GLY A 48 3.43 -0.26 -4.39
CA GLY A 48 4.26 0.83 -4.91
C GLY A 48 3.94 2.18 -4.28
N ASP A 49 2.65 2.54 -4.17
CA ASP A 49 2.22 3.78 -3.50
C ASP A 49 2.73 3.84 -2.04
N CYS A 50 2.74 2.70 -1.35
CA CYS A 50 3.27 2.59 0.01
C CYS A 50 4.81 2.74 0.04
N VAL A 51 5.52 2.16 -0.93
CA VAL A 51 6.98 2.31 -1.07
C VAL A 51 7.34 3.78 -1.29
N ASP A 52 6.66 4.48 -2.21
CA ASP A 52 6.89 5.89 -2.51
C ASP A 52 6.69 6.79 -1.27
N LEU A 53 5.69 6.48 -0.45
CA LEU A 53 5.49 7.16 0.83
C LEU A 53 6.69 6.95 1.77
N LEU A 54 7.14 5.70 1.96
CA LEU A 54 8.24 5.40 2.88
C LEU A 54 9.56 5.99 2.40
N LEU A 55 9.81 6.01 1.09
CA LEU A 55 10.97 6.70 0.50
C LEU A 55 10.90 8.22 0.73
N SER A 56 9.71 8.81 0.62
CA SER A 56 9.51 10.24 0.92
C SER A 56 9.78 10.56 2.40
N LEU A 57 9.33 9.68 3.31
CA LEU A 57 9.62 9.80 4.74
C LEU A 57 11.13 9.67 5.01
N LYS A 58 11.79 8.67 4.42
CA LYS A 58 13.25 8.48 4.51
C LYS A 58 14.03 9.72 4.05
N ALA A 59 13.65 10.28 2.90
CA ALA A 59 14.27 11.49 2.38
C ALA A 59 14.12 12.68 3.35
N ALA A 60 12.93 12.83 3.95
CA ALA A 60 12.68 13.88 4.94
C ALA A 60 13.48 13.68 6.24
N MET A 61 13.65 12.44 6.70
CA MET A 61 14.50 12.10 7.85
C MET A 61 15.96 12.48 7.59
N ASN A 62 16.51 12.10 6.44
CA ASN A 62 17.89 12.40 6.07
C ASN A 62 18.14 13.91 5.93
N ALA A 63 17.17 14.66 5.41
CA ALA A 63 17.28 16.11 5.28
C ALA A 63 17.28 16.83 6.65
N GLU A 64 16.46 16.36 7.61
CA GLU A 64 16.45 16.88 8.98
C GLU A 64 17.79 16.63 9.67
N GLU A 65 18.36 15.43 9.52
CA GLU A 65 19.65 15.07 10.10
C GLU A 65 20.80 15.92 9.53
N GLN A 66 20.83 16.12 8.21
CA GLN A 66 21.84 16.98 7.56
C GLN A 66 21.78 18.43 8.03
N GLU A 67 20.57 18.96 8.25
CA GLU A 67 20.38 20.32 8.78
C GLU A 67 20.85 20.43 10.24
N GLU A 68 20.59 19.43 11.07
CA GLU A 68 21.09 19.37 12.46
C GLU A 68 22.63 19.29 12.51
N GLN A 69 23.25 18.50 11.63
CA GLN A 69 24.71 18.43 11.46
C GLN A 69 25.30 19.77 10.97
N ARG A 70 24.62 20.50 10.08
CA ARG A 70 25.05 21.84 9.64
C ARG A 70 24.99 22.88 10.76
N ARG A 71 23.97 22.82 11.62
CA ARG A 71 23.84 23.73 12.76
C ARG A 71 24.90 23.49 13.82
N THR A 72 25.23 22.23 14.08
CA THR A 72 26.24 21.85 15.08
C THR A 72 27.67 22.20 14.62
N THR A 73 27.97 22.02 13.33
CA THR A 73 29.27 22.41 12.75
C THR A 73 29.45 23.93 12.65
N ASN A 74 28.40 24.70 12.32
CA ASN A 74 28.46 26.16 12.33
C ASN A 74 28.45 26.77 13.75
N GLY A 75 27.83 26.10 14.72
CA GLY A 75 27.77 26.55 16.12
C GLY A 75 29.07 26.35 16.93
N THR A 76 29.97 25.47 16.48
CA THR A 76 31.27 25.23 17.14
C THR A 76 32.38 26.18 16.68
N GLY A 77 32.15 27.00 15.65
CA GLY A 77 33.11 28.00 15.16
C GLY A 77 33.01 29.40 15.80
N ALA A 78 32.07 29.64 16.72
CA ALA A 78 31.73 30.99 17.21
C ALA A 78 32.10 31.28 18.69
N ASN A 79 32.92 30.43 19.34
CA ASN A 79 33.47 30.72 20.67
C ASN A 79 35.00 30.86 20.59
N GLY A 80 35.46 31.99 20.07
CA GLY A 80 36.89 32.24 19.93
C GLY A 80 37.27 33.62 19.41
N CYS A 81 36.66 34.71 19.90
CA CYS A 81 37.34 36.02 19.91
C CYS A 81 36.63 37.03 20.82
N THR A 82 37.10 37.15 22.06
CA THR A 82 36.92 38.36 22.86
C THR A 82 38.07 39.32 22.53
N GLY A 83 37.76 40.49 21.98
CA GLY A 83 38.77 41.52 21.72
C GLY A 83 38.15 42.82 21.20
N ASN A 84 37.86 43.74 22.12
CA ASN A 84 37.54 45.14 21.89
C ASN A 84 38.44 45.81 20.83
N ALA A 85 37.86 46.60 19.92
CA ALA A 85 38.33 47.96 19.62
C ALA A 85 37.32 48.76 18.78
N MET A 86 37.14 49.99 19.22
CA MET A 86 36.32 51.08 18.71
C MET A 86 36.99 51.80 17.52
N ARG A 87 36.17 52.54 16.74
CA ARG A 87 36.41 53.82 16.03
C ARG A 87 36.62 53.86 14.50
N ASP A 88 35.77 54.73 13.91
CA ASP A 88 36.02 55.81 12.93
C ASP A 88 36.28 55.43 11.46
N ILE A 89 35.94 56.19 10.42
CA ILE A 89 34.97 57.24 10.04
C ILE A 89 35.31 57.54 8.54
N HIS A 90 34.34 58.03 7.76
CA HIS A 90 34.47 58.85 6.51
C HIS A 90 34.66 58.24 5.09
N HIS A 91 33.58 58.43 4.30
CA HIS A 91 33.45 59.34 3.13
C HIS A 91 33.58 58.85 1.67
N MET A 92 32.59 59.32 0.89
CA MET A 92 32.58 59.69 -0.54
C MET A 92 32.48 58.56 -1.58
N SER A 93 31.85 58.70 -2.74
CA SER A 93 30.86 59.64 -3.33
C SER A 93 30.70 59.18 -4.79
N ARG A 94 29.53 59.44 -5.38
CA ARG A 94 29.25 59.77 -6.79
C ARG A 94 28.30 58.87 -7.58
N SER A 95 27.33 59.59 -8.12
CA SER A 95 26.17 59.31 -8.95
C SER A 95 26.48 59.05 -10.44
N ALA A 96 25.39 58.81 -11.18
CA ALA A 96 25.10 59.06 -12.61
C ALA A 96 24.76 57.76 -13.35
N SER A 97 23.75 57.62 -14.23
CA SER A 97 22.67 58.46 -14.80
C SER A 97 21.73 57.50 -15.58
N GLN A 98 20.41 57.73 -15.66
CA GLN A 98 19.60 58.07 -16.87
C GLN A 98 20.04 57.40 -18.20
N GLU A 99 19.22 56.91 -19.14
CA GLU A 99 17.84 57.20 -19.58
C GLU A 99 17.46 56.23 -20.74
N ALA A 100 16.15 56.08 -21.05
CA ALA A 100 15.49 55.97 -22.38
C ALA A 100 16.01 54.98 -23.48
N GLU A 101 15.27 54.41 -24.44
CA GLU A 101 13.88 54.39 -24.91
C GLU A 101 13.76 53.29 -26.02
N GLN A 102 12.54 52.77 -26.21
CA GLN A 102 11.86 52.33 -27.45
C GLN A 102 12.52 51.40 -28.51
N GLY A 103 11.77 50.35 -28.88
CA GLY A 103 11.88 49.65 -30.16
C GLY A 103 10.66 48.74 -30.43
N GLN A 104 9.86 49.09 -31.44
CA GLN A 104 8.70 48.32 -31.93
C GLN A 104 9.14 47.12 -32.78
N GLY A 105 8.38 46.03 -32.72
CA GLY A 105 8.44 44.91 -33.68
C GLY A 105 7.20 44.03 -33.53
N GLN A 106 6.30 44.11 -34.51
CA GLN A 106 5.20 43.16 -34.71
C GLN A 106 5.77 41.88 -35.32
N ASP A 107 5.38 40.72 -34.78
CA ASP A 107 5.31 39.48 -35.56
C ASP A 107 4.19 38.60 -34.99
N ASP A 108 3.33 38.13 -35.90
CA ASP A 108 2.19 37.26 -35.67
C ASP A 108 2.66 35.85 -35.24
N ALA A 109 2.31 35.43 -34.03
CA ALA A 109 2.24 34.01 -33.67
C ALA A 109 1.24 33.79 -32.54
N GLN A 110 0.29 32.90 -32.76
CA GLN A 110 -0.79 32.53 -31.84
C GLN A 110 -0.28 32.10 -30.45
N PRO A 111 -1.00 32.38 -29.35
CA PRO A 111 -0.52 32.05 -28.03
C PRO A 111 -0.60 30.54 -27.76
N VAL A 112 0.59 29.96 -27.73
CA VAL A 112 0.95 28.76 -26.98
C VAL A 112 0.35 28.79 -25.57
N SER A 113 -0.21 27.64 -25.19
CA SER A 113 -0.45 27.14 -23.82
C SER A 113 -0.27 28.17 -22.71
N ALA A 114 -1.37 28.63 -22.13
CA ALA A 114 -1.39 29.43 -20.91
C ALA A 114 -0.43 28.80 -19.88
N PHE A 115 0.67 29.48 -19.61
CA PHE A 115 1.58 29.16 -18.53
C PHE A 115 0.79 29.34 -17.23
N VAL A 116 0.20 28.26 -16.74
CA VAL A 116 -0.35 28.22 -15.39
C VAL A 116 0.85 28.37 -14.47
N PRO A 117 0.96 29.48 -13.70
CA PRO A 117 2.05 29.62 -12.76
C PRO A 117 2.03 28.41 -11.82
N PRO A 118 3.20 27.85 -11.43
CA PRO A 118 3.24 26.77 -10.47
C PRO A 118 2.44 27.22 -9.25
N ARG A 119 1.37 26.49 -8.96
CA ARG A 119 0.52 26.70 -7.79
C ARG A 119 1.44 26.83 -6.59
N ALA A 120 1.33 27.94 -5.85
CA ALA A 120 2.16 28.20 -4.68
C ALA A 120 2.24 26.91 -3.83
N PRO A 121 3.43 26.54 -3.31
CA PRO A 121 3.57 25.34 -2.51
C PRO A 121 2.50 25.37 -1.44
N ILE A 122 1.61 24.36 -1.46
CA ILE A 122 0.58 24.20 -0.43
C ILE A 122 1.34 24.22 0.88
N ALA A 123 1.14 25.27 1.68
CA ALA A 123 1.79 25.39 2.97
C ALA A 123 1.55 24.08 3.72
N LEU A 124 2.63 23.43 4.15
CA LEU A 124 2.53 22.18 4.89
C LEU A 124 1.54 22.39 6.05
N PRO A 125 0.55 21.51 6.23
CA PRO A 125 -0.34 21.60 7.38
C PRO A 125 0.53 21.70 8.64
N GLN A 126 0.26 22.72 9.47
CA GLN A 126 0.96 22.83 10.74
C GLN A 126 0.73 21.52 11.52
N PRO A 127 1.79 20.86 12.04
CA PRO A 127 1.63 19.60 12.73
C PRO A 127 0.74 19.79 13.97
N ILE A 128 -0.28 18.94 14.09
CA ILE A 128 -1.16 18.91 15.28
C ILE A 128 -0.35 18.41 16.48
N THR A 129 0.44 17.36 16.25
CA THR A 129 1.37 16.79 17.23
C THR A 129 2.80 17.00 16.72
N PRO A 130 3.62 17.85 17.37
CA PRO A 130 5.02 18.01 17.00
C PRO A 130 5.75 16.66 17.03
N CYS A 131 6.48 16.35 15.97
CA CYS A 131 7.23 15.11 15.83
C CYS A 131 8.48 15.38 15.00
N LYS A 132 9.65 14.91 15.49
CA LYS A 132 10.86 14.87 14.65
C LYS A 132 10.61 13.95 13.47
N ARG A 133 11.14 14.28 12.29
CA ARG A 133 10.98 13.43 11.10
C ARG A 133 11.52 12.03 11.36
N SER A 134 12.64 11.92 12.08
CA SER A 134 13.26 10.65 12.47
C SER A 134 12.39 9.71 13.31
N GLU A 135 11.38 10.24 14.00
CA GLU A 135 10.49 9.46 14.89
C GLU A 135 9.16 9.11 14.23
N MET A 136 8.80 9.73 13.10
CA MET A 136 7.44 9.65 12.53
C MET A 136 6.99 8.22 12.21
N TYR A 137 7.92 7.35 11.80
CA TYR A 137 7.60 5.98 11.43
C TYR A 137 7.06 5.17 12.62
N THR A 138 7.62 5.39 13.81
CA THR A 138 7.36 4.63 15.02
C THR A 138 6.54 5.39 16.06
N LYS A 139 6.31 6.69 15.86
CA LYS A 139 5.55 7.51 16.79
C LYS A 139 4.06 7.13 16.79
N PRO A 140 3.48 6.81 17.97
CA PRO A 140 2.06 6.58 18.10
C PRO A 140 1.26 7.85 17.80
N SER A 141 0.24 7.70 16.95
CA SER A 141 -0.71 8.76 16.63
C SER A 141 -1.81 8.85 17.68
N VAL A 142 -2.13 10.07 18.12
CA VAL A 142 -3.29 10.29 19.00
C VAL A 142 -4.61 10.26 18.22
N LEU A 143 -4.57 10.52 16.91
CA LEU A 143 -5.74 10.52 16.03
C LEU A 143 -6.09 9.13 15.46
N ALA A 144 -5.14 8.20 15.42
CA ALA A 144 -5.29 6.87 14.86
C ALA A 144 -5.14 5.75 15.91
N CYS A 145 -5.81 5.90 17.06
CA CYS A 145 -5.88 4.87 18.11
C CYS A 145 -4.51 4.33 18.58
N GLN A 146 -3.49 5.19 18.72
CA GLN A 146 -2.12 4.80 19.09
C GLN A 146 -1.43 3.88 18.05
N GLY A 147 -1.95 3.81 16.83
CA GLY A 147 -1.28 3.21 15.68
C GLY A 147 -0.04 4.01 15.28
N THR A 148 0.92 3.32 14.67
CA THR A 148 2.12 3.92 14.06
C THR A 148 2.09 3.65 12.56
N ILE A 149 2.85 4.42 11.77
CA ILE A 149 3.00 4.13 10.33
C ILE A 149 3.52 2.70 10.16
N GLY A 150 4.57 2.32 10.89
CA GLY A 150 5.15 0.98 10.81
C GLY A 150 4.18 -0.15 11.15
N LYS A 151 3.30 0.02 12.14
CA LYS A 151 2.28 -0.99 12.48
C LYS A 151 1.26 -1.18 11.35
N HIS A 152 0.84 -0.10 10.70
CA HIS A 152 -0.09 -0.17 9.58
C HIS A 152 0.56 -0.77 8.33
N VAL A 153 1.80 -0.40 8.03
CA VAL A 153 2.61 -0.99 6.94
C VAL A 153 2.79 -2.48 7.16
N ARG A 154 3.18 -2.88 8.37
CA ARG A 154 3.33 -4.29 8.72
C ARG A 154 2.02 -5.06 8.59
N HIS A 155 0.91 -4.46 8.99
CA HIS A 155 -0.39 -5.13 8.95
C HIS A 155 -0.91 -5.35 7.52
N LEU A 156 -0.78 -4.37 6.62
CA LEU A 156 -1.16 -4.56 5.22
C LEU A 156 -0.20 -5.52 4.49
N HIS A 157 1.10 -5.47 4.81
CA HIS A 157 2.09 -6.38 4.25
C HIS A 157 1.79 -7.83 4.63
N ASP A 158 1.49 -8.11 5.91
CA ASP A 158 1.19 -9.46 6.40
C ASP A 158 0.01 -10.10 5.63
N HIS A 159 -0.99 -9.32 5.20
CA HIS A 159 -2.10 -9.86 4.41
C HIS A 159 -1.65 -10.40 3.06
N TYR A 160 -0.87 -9.61 2.30
CA TYR A 160 -0.32 -10.10 1.04
C TYR A 160 0.63 -11.27 1.25
N ARG A 161 1.53 -11.17 2.23
CA ARG A 161 2.50 -12.22 2.53
C ARG A 161 1.81 -13.55 2.83
N LEU A 162 0.84 -13.55 3.76
CA LEU A 162 0.12 -14.76 4.16
C LEU A 162 -0.68 -15.38 3.02
N LEU A 163 -1.26 -14.55 2.13
CA LEU A 163 -1.93 -15.07 0.94
C LEU A 163 -0.94 -15.83 0.03
N PHE A 164 0.24 -15.27 -0.23
CA PHE A 164 1.23 -15.90 -1.11
C PHE A 164 1.98 -17.08 -0.47
N GLU A 165 2.36 -16.99 0.81
CA GLU A 165 3.11 -18.04 1.51
C GLU A 165 2.29 -19.31 1.75
N THR A 166 0.97 -19.19 1.84
CA THR A 166 0.05 -20.34 2.03
C THR A 166 -0.36 -21.01 0.73
N TYR A 167 0.09 -20.50 -0.44
CA TYR A 167 -0.16 -21.15 -1.70
C TYR A 167 0.49 -22.54 -1.70
N PRO A 168 -0.29 -23.63 -1.82
CA PRO A 168 0.26 -24.97 -1.72
C PRO A 168 1.14 -25.26 -2.95
N PRO A 169 2.27 -25.98 -2.80
CA PRO A 169 3.08 -26.38 -3.94
C PRO A 169 2.21 -27.16 -4.93
N ASN A 170 2.50 -27.05 -6.23
CA ASN A 170 1.82 -27.84 -7.27
C ASN A 170 1.90 -29.33 -6.90
N GLN A 171 0.84 -29.88 -6.30
CA GLN A 171 0.82 -31.26 -5.86
C GLN A 171 0.65 -32.13 -7.10
N GLY A 172 1.75 -32.56 -7.71
CA GLY A 172 1.76 -33.37 -8.93
C GLY A 172 1.10 -34.75 -8.79
N LEU A 173 0.56 -35.11 -7.62
CA LEU A 173 -0.01 -36.44 -7.34
C LEU A 173 -1.20 -36.44 -6.34
N SER A 174 -1.60 -35.29 -5.80
CA SER A 174 -2.75 -35.22 -4.87
C SER A 174 -3.97 -34.65 -5.57
N PRO A 175 -5.13 -35.31 -5.51
CA PRO A 175 -6.37 -34.79 -6.09
C PRO A 175 -6.95 -33.60 -5.30
N VAL A 176 -6.38 -33.26 -4.14
CA VAL A 176 -6.88 -32.19 -3.25
C VAL A 176 -5.86 -31.05 -3.20
N HIS A 177 -6.14 -29.97 -3.92
CA HIS A 177 -5.45 -28.69 -3.74
C HIS A 177 -6.10 -27.95 -2.56
N GLU A 178 -5.51 -28.08 -1.37
CA GLU A 178 -6.01 -27.41 -0.16
C GLU A 178 -5.19 -26.15 0.11
N TRP A 179 -5.70 -25.01 -0.38
CA TRP A 179 -5.17 -23.70 -0.07
C TRP A 179 -5.97 -23.08 1.07
N THR A 180 -5.35 -22.98 2.25
CA THR A 180 -5.98 -22.40 3.44
C THR A 180 -5.21 -21.18 3.92
N VAL A 181 -5.92 -20.05 4.07
CA VAL A 181 -5.35 -18.77 4.52
C VAL A 181 -5.92 -18.41 5.89
N ASP A 182 -5.07 -17.90 6.77
CA ASP A 182 -5.45 -17.33 8.07
C ASP A 182 -4.67 -16.02 8.26
N TYR A 183 -5.35 -14.88 8.13
CA TYR A 183 -4.74 -13.55 8.23
C TYR A 183 -4.38 -13.15 9.67
N ASP A 184 -4.85 -13.90 10.68
CA ASP A 184 -4.51 -13.67 12.08
C ASP A 184 -3.21 -14.37 12.50
N LYS A 185 -2.70 -15.31 11.69
CA LYS A 185 -1.39 -15.99 11.89
C LYS A 185 -0.20 -15.08 11.56
N ARG A 186 -0.13 -13.98 12.28
CA ARG A 186 0.91 -12.96 12.16
C ARG A 186 2.13 -13.33 13.00
N SER A 187 3.32 -13.20 12.43
CA SER A 187 4.60 -13.35 13.14
C SER A 187 4.76 -12.25 14.20
N ARG A 188 5.27 -12.55 15.38
CA ARG A 188 5.55 -11.51 16.40
C ARG A 188 6.95 -10.93 16.17
N GLU A 189 7.16 -9.67 16.58
CA GLU A 189 8.48 -9.01 16.59
C GLU A 189 9.16 -8.92 15.22
N VAL A 190 8.42 -8.43 14.22
CA VAL A 190 8.97 -8.23 12.87
C VAL A 190 9.68 -6.87 12.81
N PRO A 191 10.94 -6.81 12.31
CA PRO A 191 11.69 -5.55 12.16
C PRO A 191 10.90 -4.45 11.45
N MET A 192 9.98 -4.82 10.55
CA MET A 192 9.12 -3.93 9.78
C MET A 192 8.38 -2.86 10.60
N GLU A 193 8.01 -3.10 11.86
CA GLU A 193 7.31 -2.07 12.66
C GLU A 193 8.22 -0.89 13.05
N THR A 194 9.54 -1.11 13.06
CA THR A 194 10.53 -0.15 13.58
C THR A 194 11.63 0.20 12.58
N ASP A 195 11.92 -0.69 11.64
CA ASP A 195 12.93 -0.57 10.60
C ASP A 195 12.26 -0.22 9.27
N LEU A 196 12.44 1.04 8.87
CA LEU A 196 11.88 1.60 7.65
C LEU A 196 12.53 1.01 6.38
N GLU A 197 13.83 0.68 6.42
CA GLU A 197 14.52 0.06 5.28
C GLU A 197 14.02 -1.36 5.06
N TYR A 198 13.91 -2.13 6.13
CA TYR A 198 13.35 -3.47 6.09
C TYR A 198 11.92 -3.44 5.52
N ALA A 199 11.11 -2.49 5.97
CA ALA A 199 9.75 -2.32 5.46
C ALA A 199 9.70 -2.03 3.95
N ILE A 200 10.52 -1.11 3.45
CA ILE A 200 10.63 -0.83 2.01
C ILE A 200 10.99 -2.09 1.24
N SER A 201 12.05 -2.79 1.66
CA SER A 201 12.56 -3.95 0.93
C SER A 201 11.54 -5.09 0.80
N GLU A 202 10.76 -5.34 1.85
CA GLU A 202 9.72 -6.38 1.83
C GLU A 202 8.50 -5.98 0.99
N LEU A 203 8.11 -4.70 1.02
CA LEU A 203 7.06 -4.19 0.14
C LEU A 203 7.47 -4.28 -1.34
N GLU A 204 8.69 -3.87 -1.68
CA GLU A 204 9.26 -4.00 -3.03
C GLU A 204 9.32 -5.47 -3.47
N ARG A 205 9.70 -6.38 -2.57
CA ARG A 205 9.71 -7.83 -2.85
C ARG A 205 8.32 -8.33 -3.23
N LEU A 206 7.29 -7.98 -2.46
CA LEU A 206 5.90 -8.36 -2.76
C LEU A 206 5.38 -7.69 -4.03
N GLN A 207 5.73 -6.42 -4.27
CA GLN A 207 5.40 -5.72 -5.50
C GLN A 207 5.99 -6.45 -6.71
N HIS A 208 7.26 -6.83 -6.66
CA HIS A 208 7.93 -7.55 -7.75
C HIS A 208 7.26 -8.89 -8.02
N ILE A 209 6.88 -9.63 -6.98
CA ILE A 209 6.13 -10.89 -7.11
C ILE A 209 4.83 -10.66 -7.88
N LEU A 210 4.05 -9.64 -7.53
CA LEU A 210 2.80 -9.29 -8.21
C LEU A 210 3.01 -8.88 -9.67
N GLU A 211 4.06 -8.11 -9.96
CA GLU A 211 4.41 -7.68 -11.32
C GLU A 211 4.83 -8.87 -12.20
N GLN A 212 5.61 -9.81 -11.65
CA GLN A 212 5.99 -11.04 -12.36
C GLN A 212 4.77 -11.88 -12.77
N TYR A 213 3.76 -11.96 -11.89
CA TYR A 213 2.50 -12.65 -12.21
C TYR A 213 1.65 -11.93 -13.25
N ASN A 214 1.85 -10.62 -13.45
CA ASN A 214 1.13 -9.81 -14.44
C ASN A 214 1.69 -9.95 -15.87
N VAL A 215 3.00 -10.21 -16.03
CA VAL A 215 3.72 -10.07 -17.31
C VAL A 215 3.79 -11.36 -18.13
N THR A 216 3.68 -12.54 -17.52
CA THR A 216 3.88 -13.78 -18.27
C THR A 216 2.68 -14.09 -19.17
N ASP A 217 2.79 -13.78 -20.45
CA ASP A 217 1.93 -14.34 -21.50
C ASP A 217 1.94 -15.87 -21.42
N SER A 218 0.82 -16.50 -21.74
CA SER A 218 0.66 -17.96 -21.66
C SER A 218 1.60 -18.76 -22.58
N SER A 219 2.39 -18.09 -23.43
CA SER A 219 3.28 -18.68 -24.42
C SER A 219 4.74 -18.85 -23.98
N THR A 220 5.19 -18.20 -22.89
CA THR A 220 6.61 -18.24 -22.44
C THR A 220 6.80 -18.64 -20.98
N ALA A 221 5.72 -18.93 -20.26
CA ALA A 221 5.78 -19.29 -18.85
C ALA A 221 6.50 -20.64 -18.64
N SER A 222 7.58 -20.62 -17.86
CA SER A 222 8.20 -21.84 -17.34
C SER A 222 7.16 -22.61 -16.50
N PRO A 223 7.01 -23.93 -16.67
CA PRO A 223 6.06 -24.77 -15.93
C PRO A 223 6.28 -24.81 -14.40
N SER A 224 7.31 -24.13 -13.89
CA SER A 224 7.73 -24.10 -12.49
C SER A 224 7.20 -22.92 -11.67
N GLN A 225 6.43 -21.97 -12.23
CA GLN A 225 5.89 -20.82 -11.49
C GLN A 225 4.34 -20.73 -11.64
N PRO A 226 3.56 -21.34 -10.72
CA PRO A 226 2.14 -21.61 -10.92
C PRO A 226 1.19 -20.78 -10.05
N ILE A 227 1.67 -19.83 -9.25
CA ILE A 227 0.79 -19.15 -8.28
C ILE A 227 -0.21 -18.25 -9.00
N GLY A 228 -1.50 -18.43 -8.68
CA GLY A 228 -2.50 -17.36 -8.77
C GLY A 228 -2.96 -16.91 -10.16
N ARG A 229 -2.64 -17.59 -11.26
CA ARG A 229 -3.19 -17.22 -12.57
C ARG A 229 -4.71 -17.41 -12.66
N ASN A 230 -5.19 -18.48 -12.06
CA ASN A 230 -6.62 -18.75 -11.98
C ASN A 230 -7.21 -17.95 -10.82
N LEU A 231 -7.86 -16.82 -11.11
CA LEU A 231 -8.56 -16.04 -10.10
C LEU A 231 -9.67 -16.81 -9.39
N LEU A 232 -10.22 -17.85 -10.03
CA LEU A 232 -11.26 -18.71 -9.47
C LEU A 232 -10.68 -19.89 -8.67
N GLN A 233 -9.37 -19.95 -8.46
CA GLN A 233 -8.74 -20.99 -7.64
C GLN A 233 -9.39 -21.01 -6.24
N PRO A 234 -9.95 -22.14 -5.79
CA PRO A 234 -10.58 -22.21 -4.48
C PRO A 234 -9.58 -21.98 -3.35
N VAL A 235 -10.02 -21.23 -2.35
CA VAL A 235 -9.28 -20.96 -1.12
C VAL A 235 -10.24 -21.15 0.05
N THR A 236 -9.76 -21.72 1.15
CA THR A 236 -10.48 -21.73 2.43
C THR A 236 -9.91 -20.65 3.34
N LEU A 237 -10.71 -19.64 3.68
CA LEU A 237 -10.35 -18.64 4.67
C LEU A 237 -10.72 -19.15 6.07
N GLN A 238 -9.73 -19.26 6.94
CA GLN A 238 -9.92 -19.50 8.37
C GLN A 238 -9.90 -18.14 9.09
N ALA A 239 -11.02 -17.74 9.69
CA ALA A 239 -11.17 -16.44 10.33
C ALA A 239 -11.60 -16.56 11.79
N THR A 240 -10.91 -15.82 12.67
CA THR A 240 -11.33 -15.67 14.06
C THR A 240 -12.36 -14.54 14.15
N ILE A 241 -13.59 -14.86 14.54
CA ILE A 241 -14.68 -13.87 14.71
C ILE A 241 -14.86 -13.50 16.18
N ASP A 242 -14.79 -14.51 17.04
CA ASP A 242 -14.86 -14.37 18.50
C ASP A 242 -13.68 -15.15 19.10
N PRO A 243 -12.82 -14.51 19.91
CA PRO A 243 -11.69 -15.20 20.55
C PRO A 243 -12.11 -16.36 21.47
N SER A 244 -13.39 -16.41 21.87
CA SER A 244 -13.96 -17.46 22.72
C SER A 244 -14.37 -18.71 21.96
N HIS A 245 -14.35 -18.67 20.62
CA HIS A 245 -14.83 -19.74 19.75
C HIS A 245 -13.74 -20.20 18.76
N PRO A 246 -13.81 -21.45 18.26
CA PRO A 246 -12.94 -21.89 17.18
C PRO A 246 -13.10 -21.02 15.91
N PRO A 247 -12.05 -20.91 15.09
CA PRO A 247 -12.14 -20.19 13.83
C PRO A 247 -13.24 -20.74 12.90
N VAL A 248 -13.90 -19.83 12.19
CA VAL A 248 -14.90 -20.16 11.16
C VAL A 248 -14.20 -20.29 9.81
N HIS A 249 -14.67 -21.23 9.01
CA HIS A 249 -14.11 -21.51 7.68
C HIS A 249 -15.06 -20.99 6.60
N PHE A 250 -14.53 -20.20 5.67
CA PHE A 250 -15.26 -19.65 4.54
C PHE A 250 -14.66 -20.16 3.23
N GLN A 251 -15.52 -20.57 2.30
CA GLN A 251 -15.10 -20.85 0.93
C GLN A 251 -14.99 -19.53 0.17
N THR A 252 -13.86 -19.35 -0.50
CA THR A 252 -13.53 -18.14 -1.25
C THR A 252 -12.68 -18.50 -2.47
N THR A 253 -12.26 -17.50 -3.24
CA THR A 253 -11.39 -17.66 -4.40
C THR A 253 -10.17 -16.77 -4.26
N PHE A 254 -9.07 -17.18 -4.91
CA PHE A 254 -7.83 -16.41 -4.90
C PHE A 254 -8.04 -14.96 -5.34
N GLY A 255 -8.81 -14.73 -6.42
CA GLY A 255 -9.08 -13.38 -6.92
C GLY A 255 -9.83 -12.52 -5.90
N ARG A 256 -10.79 -13.09 -5.17
CA ARG A 256 -11.48 -12.36 -4.10
C ARG A 256 -10.53 -12.04 -2.95
N GLU A 257 -9.66 -12.96 -2.55
CA GLU A 257 -8.70 -12.73 -1.46
C GLU A 257 -7.60 -11.74 -1.86
N LEU A 258 -7.13 -11.77 -3.11
CA LEU A 258 -6.20 -10.75 -3.61
C LEU A 258 -6.86 -9.37 -3.61
N TRP A 259 -8.12 -9.27 -4.04
CA TRP A 259 -8.90 -8.03 -3.95
C TRP A 259 -9.09 -7.58 -2.50
N PHE A 260 -9.28 -8.52 -1.56
CA PHE A 260 -9.33 -8.23 -0.13
C PHE A 260 -8.06 -7.50 0.32
N CYS A 261 -6.90 -8.07 0.03
CA CYS A 261 -5.61 -7.52 0.42
C CYS A 261 -5.44 -6.10 -0.13
N SER A 262 -5.84 -5.85 -1.38
CA SER A 262 -5.80 -4.51 -1.98
C SER A 262 -6.74 -3.52 -1.33
N LEU A 263 -7.99 -3.90 -1.04
CA LEU A 263 -8.93 -3.03 -0.34
C LEU A 263 -8.46 -2.73 1.10
N HIS A 264 -7.91 -3.73 1.77
CA HIS A 264 -7.39 -3.61 3.13
C HIS A 264 -6.15 -2.71 3.19
N ALA A 265 -5.27 -2.81 2.20
CA ALA A 265 -4.14 -1.89 2.05
C ALA A 265 -4.61 -0.44 1.88
N VAL A 266 -5.61 -0.19 1.04
CA VAL A 266 -6.22 1.14 0.88
C VAL A 266 -6.79 1.66 2.20
N HIS A 267 -7.46 0.82 2.99
CA HIS A 267 -7.93 1.19 4.32
C HIS A 267 -6.77 1.64 5.22
N HIS A 268 -5.65 0.92 5.21
CA HIS A 268 -4.46 1.31 5.97
C HIS A 268 -3.76 2.56 5.44
N PHE A 269 -3.77 2.81 4.13
CA PHE A 269 -3.28 4.07 3.58
C PHE A 269 -4.10 5.26 4.05
N ALA A 270 -5.42 5.10 4.22
CA ALA A 270 -6.26 6.14 4.80
C ALA A 270 -5.89 6.42 6.26
N MET A 271 -5.56 5.39 7.06
CA MET A 271 -5.08 5.59 8.43
C MET A 271 -3.70 6.23 8.47
N ILE A 272 -2.75 5.76 7.65
CA ILE A 272 -1.42 6.35 7.53
C ILE A 272 -1.53 7.83 7.11
N LYS A 273 -2.45 8.15 6.20
CA LYS A 273 -2.74 9.53 5.79
C LYS A 273 -3.17 10.43 6.95
N VAL A 274 -3.99 9.92 7.88
CA VAL A 274 -4.35 10.63 9.11
C VAL A 274 -3.10 10.88 9.97
N ILE A 275 -2.25 9.86 10.15
CA ILE A 275 -1.00 9.98 10.92
C ILE A 275 -0.04 11.01 10.31
N CYS A 276 0.16 10.97 8.99
CA CYS A 276 0.98 11.93 8.28
C CYS A 276 0.44 13.36 8.42
N GLY A 277 -0.88 13.53 8.36
CA GLY A 277 -1.55 14.82 8.60
C GLY A 277 -1.33 15.32 10.03
N GLU A 278 -1.41 14.44 11.03
CA GLU A 278 -1.13 14.76 12.44
C GLU A 278 0.29 15.30 12.62
N PHE A 279 1.27 14.70 11.95
CA PHE A 279 2.68 15.05 12.06
C PHE A 279 3.16 16.09 11.02
N GLY A 280 2.25 16.70 10.25
CA GLY A 280 2.58 17.74 9.27
C GLY A 280 3.50 17.24 8.15
N MET A 281 3.32 15.99 7.71
CA MET A 281 4.01 15.43 6.54
C MET A 281 3.16 15.68 5.27
N PRO A 282 3.74 16.28 4.22
CA PRO A 282 3.04 16.36 2.93
C PRO A 282 2.84 14.97 2.35
N LEU A 283 1.71 14.77 1.70
CA LEU A 283 1.42 13.56 0.94
C LEU A 283 1.12 13.93 -0.51
N THR A 284 1.41 13.00 -1.41
CA THR A 284 0.99 13.11 -2.81
C THR A 284 -0.53 13.18 -2.90
N GLU A 285 -1.01 13.99 -3.84
CA GLU A 285 -2.44 14.06 -4.11
C GLU A 285 -2.94 12.69 -4.57
N GLY A 286 -4.01 12.20 -3.95
CA GLY A 286 -4.57 10.89 -4.26
C GLY A 286 -4.10 9.73 -3.40
N PHE A 287 -3.03 9.88 -2.59
CA PHE A 287 -2.58 8.81 -1.70
C PHE A 287 -3.71 8.37 -0.75
N GLY A 288 -3.89 7.05 -0.65
CA GLY A 288 -4.90 6.39 0.18
C GLY A 288 -6.35 6.57 -0.26
N LEU A 289 -6.61 6.98 -1.51
CA LEU A 289 -7.97 7.01 -2.06
C LEU A 289 -8.35 5.67 -2.69
N ALA A 290 -9.54 5.17 -2.35
CA ALA A 290 -10.07 3.98 -3.00
C ALA A 290 -10.34 4.22 -4.50
N PRO A 291 -10.15 3.20 -5.36
CA PRO A 291 -10.42 3.32 -6.81
C PRO A 291 -11.85 3.79 -7.13
N SER A 292 -12.84 3.37 -6.34
CA SER A 292 -14.24 3.83 -6.48
C SER A 292 -14.39 5.33 -6.21
N THR A 293 -13.65 5.87 -5.25
CA THR A 293 -13.62 7.31 -4.94
C THR A 293 -12.99 8.10 -6.08
N ILE A 294 -11.90 7.60 -6.67
CA ILE A 294 -11.25 8.21 -7.84
C ILE A 294 -12.22 8.21 -9.03
N LYS A 295 -12.85 7.06 -9.31
CA LYS A 295 -13.85 6.94 -10.38
C LYS A 295 -15.00 7.92 -10.19
N ASN A 296 -15.52 8.09 -8.98
CA ASN A 296 -16.60 9.04 -8.70
C ASN A 296 -16.15 10.48 -8.99
N ARG A 297 -14.94 10.88 -8.57
CA ARG A 297 -14.39 12.22 -8.87
C ARG A 297 -14.22 12.48 -10.36
N LEU A 298 -13.79 11.48 -11.12
CA LEU A 298 -13.65 11.57 -12.57
C LEU A 298 -15.00 11.65 -13.31
N LEU A 299 -16.07 11.10 -12.73
CA LEU A 299 -17.43 11.17 -13.28
C LEU A 299 -18.16 12.46 -12.89
N SER A 300 -17.69 13.17 -11.86
CA SER A 300 -18.23 14.45 -11.39
C SER A 300 -17.58 15.69 -12.03
N HIS A 301 -16.68 15.50 -12.99
CA HIS A 301 -16.04 16.53 -13.81
C HIS A 301 -16.35 16.30 -15.29
#